data_AF-A0A3D4EH59-F1
#
_entry.id   AF-A0A3D4EH59-F1
#
_cell.length_a   1.000
_cell.length_b   1.000
_cell.length_c   1.000
_cell.angle_alpha   90.00
_cell.angle_beta   90.00
_cell.angle_gamma   90.00
#
_symmetry.space_group_name_H-M   'P 1'
#
loop_
_entity.id
_entity.type
_entity.pdbx_description
1 polymer ?
#
loop_
_entity_poly.entity_id
_entity_poly.type
_entity_poly.pdbx_seq_one_letter_code
_entity_poly.pdbx_strand_id
1 'polypeptide(L)'
;MTLDKALVAAKLRRWEKYLSNYRLPMWEDIPDIGLYMEQIVTLLKGYLDYLPPELKEEQFISAATVNNYVRKKIMPEPIKKKYYRTHIAYLIMICSLKHCLSIPTLQTMIPMGLSEDELREIYNSYAKQHSRAAVYFTNQVRLAAADILDHEETTDISTENAEDLITAAAVISGFSRLFAEKMLLLDGKTIETGGDISLDR
;
A
#
# COMPACT_ATOMS: atom_id res chain seq x y z
N MET A 1 4.97 19.39 -19.81
CA MET A 1 5.19 18.01 -20.27
C MET A 1 3.94 17.60 -21.03
N THR A 2 3.92 17.60 -22.36
CA THR A 2 2.63 17.45 -23.07
C THR A 2 2.16 15.99 -23.04
N LEU A 3 1.30 15.67 -22.07
CA LEU A 3 0.64 14.38 -21.95
C LEU A 3 -0.55 14.32 -22.91
N ASP A 4 -0.59 13.28 -23.74
CA ASP A 4 -1.72 13.03 -24.63
C ASP A 4 -2.97 12.62 -23.83
N LYS A 5 -4.04 13.44 -23.91
CA LYS A 5 -5.30 13.22 -23.17
C LYS A 5 -5.90 11.84 -23.46
N ALA A 6 -5.90 11.41 -24.71
CA ALA A 6 -6.48 10.12 -25.11
C ALA A 6 -5.65 8.94 -24.58
N LEU A 7 -4.32 9.06 -24.61
CA LEU A 7 -3.44 8.06 -23.99
C LEU A 7 -3.67 7.97 -22.48
N VAL A 8 -3.74 9.10 -21.78
CA VAL A 8 -3.99 9.16 -20.33
C VAL A 8 -5.34 8.54 -20.00
N ALA A 9 -6.41 8.93 -20.69
CA ALA A 9 -7.75 8.37 -20.49
C ALA A 9 -7.78 6.84 -20.70
N ALA A 10 -7.15 6.34 -21.77
CA ALA A 10 -7.09 4.91 -22.05
C ALA A 10 -6.32 4.13 -20.96
N LYS A 11 -5.21 4.68 -20.47
CA LYS A 11 -4.41 4.08 -19.39
C LYS A 11 -5.17 4.10 -18.06
N LEU A 12 -5.84 5.21 -17.72
CA LEU A 12 -6.67 5.33 -16.51
C LEU A 12 -7.79 4.30 -16.49
N ARG A 13 -8.56 4.16 -17.59
CA ARG A 13 -9.63 3.15 -17.69
C ARG A 13 -9.12 1.72 -17.50
N ARG A 14 -7.98 1.38 -18.09
CA ARG A 14 -7.35 0.07 -17.92
C ARG A 14 -6.93 -0.17 -16.47
N TRP A 15 -6.31 0.84 -15.85
CA TRP A 15 -5.81 0.75 -14.48
C TRP A 15 -6.93 0.71 -13.45
N GLU A 16 -8.00 1.49 -13.64
CA GLU A 16 -9.24 1.42 -12.85
C GLU A 16 -9.82 0.01 -12.85
N LYS A 17 -10.00 -0.59 -14.04
CA LYS A 17 -10.51 -1.96 -14.17
C LYS A 17 -9.61 -2.98 -13.46
N TYR A 18 -8.30 -2.79 -13.52
CA TYR A 18 -7.35 -3.69 -12.88
C TYR A 18 -7.38 -3.54 -11.34
N LEU A 19 -7.22 -2.33 -10.81
CA LEU A 19 -7.18 -2.08 -9.36
C LEU A 19 -8.50 -2.39 -8.64
N SER A 20 -9.64 -2.13 -9.29
CA SER A 20 -10.96 -2.45 -8.72
C SER A 20 -11.16 -3.95 -8.48
N ASN A 21 -10.50 -4.80 -9.27
CA ASN A 21 -10.54 -6.26 -9.16
C ASN A 21 -9.33 -6.86 -8.44
N TYR A 22 -8.28 -6.07 -8.25
CA TYR A 22 -7.06 -6.51 -7.60
C TYR A 22 -7.30 -6.89 -6.13
N ARG A 23 -6.77 -8.04 -5.71
CA ARG A 23 -6.83 -8.52 -4.32
C ARG A 23 -5.46 -9.08 -3.94
N LEU A 24 -4.99 -8.72 -2.75
CA LEU A 24 -3.92 -9.48 -2.10
C LEU A 24 -4.42 -10.88 -1.74
N PRO A 25 -3.54 -11.90 -1.71
CA PRO A 25 -3.93 -13.25 -1.32
C PRO A 25 -4.45 -13.25 0.12
N MET A 26 -5.47 -14.05 0.41
CA MET A 26 -5.85 -14.29 1.81
C MET A 26 -4.82 -15.22 2.46
N TRP A 27 -4.82 -15.30 3.79
CA TRP A 27 -3.85 -16.11 4.54
C TRP A 27 -3.73 -17.55 4.02
N GLU A 28 -4.86 -18.20 3.75
CA GLU A 28 -4.90 -19.59 3.27
C GLU A 28 -4.31 -19.76 1.87
N ASP A 29 -4.33 -18.70 1.05
CA ASP A 29 -3.78 -18.70 -0.30
C ASP A 29 -2.25 -18.48 -0.31
N ILE A 30 -1.67 -18.08 0.83
CA ILE A 30 -0.23 -17.93 0.96
C ILE A 30 0.41 -19.32 1.13
N PRO A 31 1.42 -19.67 0.32
CA PRO A 31 2.07 -20.97 0.38
C PRO A 31 2.84 -21.17 1.70
N ASP A 32 2.78 -22.39 2.23
CA ASP A 32 3.48 -22.78 3.46
C ASP A 32 4.44 -23.95 3.28
N ILE A 33 5.07 -24.03 2.11
CA ILE A 33 5.97 -25.12 1.72
C ILE A 33 7.46 -24.82 1.98
N GLY A 34 7.76 -23.66 2.56
CA GLY A 34 9.13 -23.20 2.84
C GLY A 34 9.90 -22.85 1.57
N LEU A 35 9.88 -21.57 1.20
CA LEU A 35 10.47 -21.04 -0.03
C LEU A 35 11.87 -20.47 0.20
N TYR A 36 12.74 -20.60 -0.81
CA TYR A 36 14.03 -19.91 -0.83
C TYR A 36 13.89 -18.46 -1.28
N MET A 37 14.92 -17.65 -1.03
CA MET A 37 14.92 -16.21 -1.31
C MET A 37 14.47 -15.84 -2.73
N GLU A 38 14.99 -16.51 -3.76
CA GLU A 38 14.62 -16.21 -5.15
C GLU A 38 13.14 -16.47 -5.43
N GLN A 39 12.60 -17.55 -4.87
CA GLN A 39 11.18 -17.91 -4.99
C GLN A 39 10.31 -16.87 -4.28
N ILE A 40 10.74 -16.37 -3.12
CA ILE A 40 10.06 -15.30 -2.39
C ILE A 40 10.04 -14.00 -3.18
N VAL A 41 11.17 -13.60 -3.76
CA VAL A 41 11.25 -12.39 -4.59
C VAL A 41 10.30 -12.50 -5.78
N THR A 42 10.29 -13.64 -6.47
CA THR A 42 9.36 -13.89 -7.58
C THR A 42 7.91 -13.87 -7.13
N LEU A 43 7.58 -14.53 -6.01
CA LEU A 43 6.24 -14.56 -5.46
C LEU A 43 5.73 -13.16 -5.11
N LEU A 44 6.54 -12.36 -4.40
CA LEU A 44 6.19 -11.00 -4.02
C LEU A 44 6.00 -10.09 -5.22
N LYS A 45 6.79 -10.25 -6.29
CA LYS A 45 6.60 -9.51 -7.55
C LYS A 45 5.27 -9.83 -8.21
N GLY A 46 4.81 -11.08 -8.09
CA GLY A 46 3.48 -11.51 -8.55
C GLY A 46 2.36 -10.97 -7.66
N TYR A 47 2.53 -11.02 -6.34
CA TYR A 47 1.56 -10.51 -5.37
C TYR A 47 1.53 -9.00 -5.21
N LEU A 48 2.42 -8.25 -5.86
CA LEU A 48 2.46 -6.78 -5.82
C LEU A 48 2.58 -6.24 -7.25
N ASP A 49 1.97 -6.95 -8.21
CA ASP A 49 2.06 -6.64 -9.62
C ASP A 49 1.27 -5.38 -10.01
N TYR A 50 0.39 -4.89 -9.13
CA TYR A 50 -0.28 -3.59 -9.27
C TYR A 50 0.66 -2.39 -9.22
N LEU A 51 1.87 -2.56 -8.68
CA LEU A 51 2.91 -1.53 -8.71
C LEU A 51 3.45 -1.42 -10.16
N PRO A 52 3.52 -0.21 -10.76
CA PRO A 52 4.04 -0.02 -12.11
C PRO A 52 5.44 -0.65 -12.28
N PRO A 53 5.76 -1.33 -13.40
CA PRO A 53 7.09 -1.93 -13.62
C PRO A 53 8.26 -0.96 -13.47
N GLU A 54 8.09 0.27 -13.94
CA GLU A 54 9.08 1.35 -13.83
C GLU A 54 9.32 1.73 -12.37
N LEU A 55 8.26 1.64 -11.55
CA LEU A 55 8.41 1.69 -10.11
C LEU A 55 9.01 0.39 -9.59
N LYS A 56 8.62 -0.82 -10.05
CA LYS A 56 9.15 -2.12 -9.58
C LYS A 56 10.66 -2.30 -9.74
N GLU A 57 11.27 -1.78 -10.81
CA GLU A 57 12.72 -1.91 -11.03
C GLU A 57 13.54 -1.04 -10.08
N GLU A 58 13.02 0.14 -9.72
CA GLU A 58 13.53 0.94 -8.59
C GLU A 58 13.03 0.41 -7.23
N GLN A 59 11.94 -0.36 -7.21
CA GLN A 59 11.25 -0.77 -5.99
C GLN A 59 11.64 -2.16 -5.46
N PHE A 60 12.54 -2.12 -4.47
CA PHE A 60 12.45 -2.73 -3.12
C PHE A 60 12.19 -4.23 -2.91
N ILE A 61 11.77 -5.03 -3.89
CA ILE A 61 11.58 -6.48 -3.72
C ILE A 61 12.83 -7.18 -4.26
N SER A 62 13.88 -7.13 -3.44
CA SER A 62 15.17 -7.77 -3.72
C SER A 62 15.65 -8.60 -2.53
N ALA A 63 16.54 -9.54 -2.77
CA ALA A 63 17.17 -10.32 -1.70
C ALA A 63 17.86 -9.42 -0.65
N ALA A 64 18.53 -8.35 -1.11
CA ALA A 64 19.17 -7.39 -0.22
C ALA A 64 18.14 -6.68 0.68
N THR A 65 17.00 -6.27 0.12
CA THR A 65 15.95 -5.58 0.87
C THR A 65 15.26 -6.50 1.88
N VAL A 66 14.94 -7.74 1.50
CA VAL A 66 14.41 -8.76 2.43
C VAL A 66 15.38 -8.98 3.59
N ASN A 67 16.67 -9.15 3.28
CA ASN A 67 17.71 -9.29 4.30
C ASN A 67 17.80 -8.04 5.20
N ASN A 68 17.59 -6.84 4.66
CA ASN A 68 17.56 -5.62 5.48
C ASN A 68 16.41 -5.63 6.50
N TYR A 69 15.24 -6.17 6.13
CA TYR A 69 14.10 -6.26 7.06
C TYR A 69 14.35 -7.25 8.19
N VAL A 70 14.96 -8.39 7.87
CA VAL A 70 15.39 -9.38 8.88
C VAL A 70 16.42 -8.75 9.82
N ARG A 71 17.48 -8.11 9.29
CA ARG A 71 18.53 -7.49 10.11
C ARG A 71 17.99 -6.36 11.01
N LYS A 72 17.00 -5.60 10.54
CA LYS A 72 16.33 -4.54 11.32
C LYS A 72 15.24 -5.07 12.25
N LYS A 73 15.01 -6.38 12.30
CA LYS A 73 13.98 -7.02 13.14
C LYS A 73 12.58 -6.47 12.89
N ILE A 74 12.24 -6.23 11.63
CA ILE A 74 10.90 -5.81 11.20
C ILE A 74 10.07 -7.04 10.81
N MET A 75 10.73 -8.18 10.59
CA MET A 75 10.11 -9.48 10.37
C MET A 75 10.94 -10.59 11.02
N PRO A 76 10.37 -11.79 11.24
CA PRO A 76 11.12 -12.94 11.76
C PRO A 76 12.25 -13.41 10.84
N GLU A 77 13.26 -14.04 11.44
CA GLU A 77 14.34 -14.69 10.68
C GLU A 77 13.84 -15.97 9.98
N PRO A 78 14.33 -16.27 8.76
CA PRO A 78 13.94 -17.48 8.05
C PRO A 78 14.39 -18.76 8.77
N ILE A 79 13.55 -19.79 8.71
CA ILE A 79 13.83 -21.10 9.32
C ILE A 79 14.70 -21.92 8.36
N LYS A 80 15.96 -22.19 8.73
CA LYS A 80 16.91 -22.95 7.89
C LYS A 80 17.01 -22.38 6.46
N LYS A 81 17.06 -21.04 6.33
CA LYS A 81 17.08 -20.29 5.06
C LYS A 81 15.80 -20.38 4.22
N LYS A 82 14.70 -20.87 4.80
CA LYS A 82 13.40 -20.95 4.15
C LYS A 82 12.40 -19.99 4.78
N TYR A 83 11.55 -19.44 3.94
CA TYR A 83 10.49 -18.50 4.27
C TYR A 83 9.15 -19.20 4.13
N TYR A 84 8.39 -19.18 5.22
CA TYR A 84 7.08 -19.82 5.35
C TYR A 84 5.97 -18.76 5.34
N ARG A 85 4.72 -19.20 5.45
CA ARG A 85 3.53 -18.35 5.35
C ARG A 85 3.62 -17.08 6.18
N THR A 86 3.99 -17.21 7.45
CA THR A 86 4.22 -16.09 8.38
C THR A 86 5.17 -15.04 7.79
N HIS A 87 6.30 -15.46 7.26
CA HIS A 87 7.30 -14.54 6.70
C HIS A 87 6.76 -13.83 5.44
N ILE A 88 6.02 -14.55 4.60
CA ILE A 88 5.44 -14.02 3.38
C ILE A 88 4.37 -12.97 3.71
N ALA A 89 3.53 -13.22 4.72
CA ALA A 89 2.53 -12.26 5.19
C ALA A 89 3.18 -10.95 5.67
N TYR A 90 4.23 -11.01 6.49
CA TYR A 90 5.01 -9.82 6.87
C TYR A 90 5.57 -9.11 5.64
N LEU A 91 6.17 -9.84 4.70
CA LEU A 91 6.79 -9.26 3.51
C LEU A 91 5.78 -8.57 2.60
N ILE A 92 4.58 -9.13 2.42
CA ILE A 92 3.50 -8.49 1.67
C ILE A 92 3.16 -7.15 2.31
N MET A 93 2.87 -7.12 3.62
CA MET A 93 2.49 -5.89 4.33
C MET A 93 3.60 -4.84 4.36
N ILE A 94 4.86 -5.25 4.58
CA ILE A 94 6.00 -4.33 4.61
C ILE A 94 6.24 -3.74 3.23
N CYS A 95 6.29 -4.56 2.19
CA CYS A 95 6.60 -4.11 0.83
C CYS A 95 5.51 -3.21 0.26
N SER A 96 4.24 -3.47 0.57
CA SER A 96 3.13 -2.62 0.13
C SER A 96 3.04 -1.28 0.88
N LEU A 97 3.47 -1.21 2.14
CA LEU A 97 3.34 0.01 2.96
C LEU A 97 4.60 0.89 3.01
N LYS A 98 5.79 0.34 2.76
CA LYS A 98 7.07 1.07 2.87
C LYS A 98 7.18 2.31 2.00
N HIS A 99 6.40 2.39 0.92
CA HIS A 99 6.31 3.57 0.07
C HIS A 99 5.70 4.78 0.78
N CYS A 100 4.81 4.51 1.73
CA CYS A 100 4.04 5.54 2.41
C CYS A 100 4.60 5.83 3.81
N LEU A 101 5.18 4.82 4.47
CA LEU A 101 5.50 4.88 5.90
C LEU A 101 6.96 4.57 6.19
N SER A 102 7.48 5.21 7.23
CA SER A 102 8.83 4.95 7.75
C SER A 102 8.93 3.55 8.37
N ILE A 103 10.15 3.02 8.46
CA ILE A 103 10.39 1.72 9.10
C ILE A 103 9.91 1.67 10.57
N PRO A 104 10.22 2.67 11.43
CA PRO A 104 9.68 2.72 12.79
C PRO A 104 8.15 2.65 12.83
N THR A 105 7.50 3.40 11.94
CA THR A 105 6.04 3.40 11.83
C THR A 105 5.47 2.02 11.48
N LEU A 106 6.13 1.31 10.55
CA LEU A 106 5.72 -0.06 10.20
C LEU A 106 5.83 -1.02 11.38
N GLN A 107 6.83 -0.86 12.25
CA GLN A 107 6.99 -1.71 13.44
C GLN A 107 5.88 -1.49 14.48
N THR A 108 5.32 -0.27 14.55
CA THR A 108 4.13 0.01 15.38
C THR A 108 2.88 -0.66 14.81
N MET A 109 2.71 -0.61 13.49
CA MET A 109 1.53 -1.19 12.83
C MET A 109 1.57 -2.72 12.73
N ILE A 110 2.76 -3.29 12.63
CA ILE A 110 2.98 -4.72 12.44
C ILE A 110 3.95 -5.20 13.53
N PRO A 111 3.44 -5.44 14.75
CA PRO A 111 4.28 -5.82 15.87
C PRO A 111 4.91 -7.19 15.64
N MET A 112 6.13 -7.35 16.13
CA MET A 112 6.85 -8.62 16.14
C MET A 112 6.42 -9.48 17.34
N GLY A 113 6.53 -10.80 17.21
CA GLY A 113 6.25 -11.73 18.31
C GLY A 113 4.79 -12.18 18.42
N LEU A 114 3.97 -11.83 17.42
CA LEU A 114 2.60 -12.35 17.28
C LEU A 114 2.60 -13.88 17.13
N SER A 115 1.59 -14.52 17.72
CA SER A 115 1.23 -15.90 17.36
C SER A 115 0.75 -15.97 15.90
N GLU A 116 0.73 -17.17 15.35
CA GLU A 116 0.27 -17.38 13.97
C GLU A 116 -1.20 -16.96 13.79
N ASP A 117 -2.05 -17.27 14.77
CA ASP A 117 -3.47 -16.94 14.74
C ASP A 117 -3.69 -15.41 14.75
N GLU A 118 -2.98 -14.67 15.61
CA GLU A 118 -3.05 -13.22 15.66
C GLU A 118 -2.55 -12.59 14.35
N LEU A 119 -1.42 -13.08 13.82
CA LEU A 119 -0.89 -12.58 12.56
C LEU A 119 -1.84 -12.86 11.40
N ARG A 120 -2.49 -14.02 11.37
CA ARG A 120 -3.51 -14.38 10.37
C ARG A 120 -4.67 -13.38 10.39
N GLU A 121 -5.19 -13.05 11.57
CA GLU A 121 -6.28 -12.09 11.71
C GLU A 121 -5.88 -10.69 11.22
N ILE A 122 -4.72 -10.20 11.67
CA ILE A 122 -4.17 -8.91 11.26
C ILE A 122 -3.95 -8.87 9.74
N TYR A 123 -3.32 -9.91 9.18
CA TYR A 123 -3.02 -9.98 7.76
C TYR A 123 -4.30 -10.03 6.90
N ASN A 124 -5.29 -10.85 7.27
CA ASN A 124 -6.54 -10.94 6.53
C ASN A 124 -7.33 -9.62 6.60
N SER A 125 -7.33 -8.96 7.76
CA SER A 125 -7.91 -7.62 7.92
C SER A 125 -7.20 -6.61 7.01
N TYR A 126 -5.86 -6.62 7.02
CA TYR A 126 -5.03 -5.80 6.16
C TYR A 126 -5.33 -6.03 4.67
N ALA A 127 -5.38 -7.28 4.20
CA ALA A 127 -5.61 -7.62 2.81
C ALA A 127 -7.01 -7.18 2.32
N LYS A 128 -8.03 -7.32 3.18
CA LYS A 128 -9.39 -6.79 2.92
C LYS A 128 -9.38 -5.26 2.86
N GLN A 129 -8.69 -4.61 3.79
CA GLN A 129 -8.60 -3.15 3.83
C GLN A 129 -7.84 -2.59 2.62
N HIS A 130 -6.77 -3.26 2.17
CA HIS A 130 -6.02 -2.92 0.97
C HIS A 130 -6.94 -2.90 -0.26
N SER A 131 -7.73 -3.95 -0.46
CA SER A 131 -8.69 -4.02 -1.56
C SER A 131 -9.75 -2.90 -1.49
N ARG A 132 -10.32 -2.64 -0.30
CA ARG A 132 -11.30 -1.57 -0.11
C ARG A 132 -10.70 -0.20 -0.41
N ALA A 133 -9.47 0.04 0.05
CA ALA A 133 -8.73 1.27 -0.21
C ALA A 133 -8.43 1.43 -1.71
N ALA A 134 -8.09 0.35 -2.42
CA ALA A 134 -7.88 0.38 -3.87
C ALA A 134 -9.16 0.79 -4.62
N VAL A 135 -10.32 0.22 -4.27
CA VAL A 135 -11.62 0.58 -4.86
C VAL A 135 -11.99 2.02 -4.55
N TYR A 136 -11.82 2.45 -3.30
CA TYR A 136 -12.06 3.85 -2.92
C TYR A 136 -11.18 4.80 -3.73
N PHE A 137 -9.89 4.51 -3.83
CA PHE A 137 -8.95 5.31 -4.58
C PHE A 137 -9.28 5.36 -6.08
N THR A 138 -9.67 4.25 -6.70
CA THR A 138 -10.10 4.27 -8.11
C THR A 138 -11.33 5.15 -8.33
N ASN A 139 -12.27 5.17 -7.38
CA ASN A 139 -13.44 6.05 -7.47
C ASN A 139 -13.03 7.53 -7.35
N GLN A 140 -12.09 7.86 -6.45
CA GLN A 140 -11.57 9.22 -6.32
C GLN A 140 -10.85 9.69 -7.59
N VAL A 141 -10.02 8.81 -8.18
CA VAL A 141 -9.35 9.12 -9.46
C VAL A 141 -10.36 9.33 -10.57
N ARG A 142 -11.43 8.53 -10.64
CA ARG A 142 -12.50 8.70 -11.62
C ARG A 142 -13.19 10.06 -11.53
N LEU A 143 -13.45 10.55 -10.31
CA LEU A 143 -14.04 11.86 -10.08
C LEU A 143 -13.07 13.00 -10.44
N ALA A 144 -11.82 12.91 -9.99
CA ALA A 144 -10.78 13.91 -10.28
C ALA A 144 -10.41 13.96 -11.78
N ALA A 145 -10.55 12.85 -12.50
CA ALA A 145 -10.25 12.76 -13.93
C ALA A 145 -11.50 12.87 -14.83
N ALA A 146 -12.65 13.33 -14.31
CA ALA A 146 -13.92 13.35 -15.05
C ALA A 146 -13.80 14.06 -16.42
N ASP A 147 -13.15 15.23 -16.46
CA ASP A 147 -12.92 15.98 -17.71
C ASP A 147 -11.95 15.27 -18.67
N ILE A 148 -10.95 14.57 -18.14
CA ILE A 148 -10.00 13.77 -18.92
C ILE A 148 -10.68 12.55 -19.53
N LEU A 149 -11.66 11.98 -18.83
CA LEU A 149 -12.41 10.80 -19.23
C LEU A 149 -13.66 11.11 -20.08
N ASP A 150 -13.94 12.39 -20.31
CA ASP A 150 -15.13 12.90 -21.01
C ASP A 150 -16.45 12.44 -20.35
N HIS A 151 -16.52 12.47 -19.02
CA HIS A 151 -17.74 12.20 -18.27
C HIS A 151 -18.66 13.43 -18.23
N GLU A 152 -19.98 13.23 -18.35
CA GLU A 152 -20.97 14.32 -18.35
C GLU A 152 -21.10 15.02 -16.98
N GLU A 153 -20.82 14.32 -15.89
CA GLU A 153 -20.83 14.87 -14.53
C GLU A 153 -19.40 15.17 -14.07
N THR A 154 -19.11 16.46 -13.86
CA THR A 154 -17.87 16.96 -13.27
C THR A 154 -18.10 17.37 -11.82
N THR A 155 -17.02 17.52 -11.06
CA THR A 155 -17.07 17.93 -9.66
C THR A 155 -16.04 19.03 -9.44
N ASP A 156 -16.12 19.78 -8.34
CA ASP A 156 -15.17 20.88 -8.05
C ASP A 156 -13.70 20.43 -7.97
N ILE A 157 -13.44 19.12 -7.87
CA ILE A 157 -12.09 18.53 -7.86
C ILE A 157 -11.67 17.95 -9.22
N SER A 158 -12.50 18.07 -10.26
CA SER A 158 -12.12 17.61 -11.59
C SER A 158 -10.98 18.44 -12.17
N THR A 159 -10.11 17.78 -12.91
CA THR A 159 -8.91 18.37 -13.50
C THR A 159 -9.01 18.33 -15.01
N GLU A 160 -8.79 19.48 -15.65
CA GLU A 160 -8.95 19.63 -17.11
C GLU A 160 -7.83 18.94 -17.90
N ASN A 161 -6.65 18.79 -17.29
CA ASN A 161 -5.47 18.22 -17.91
C ASN A 161 -4.71 17.30 -16.95
N ALA A 162 -3.82 16.49 -17.54
CA ALA A 162 -3.10 15.47 -16.78
C ALA A 162 -2.01 16.04 -15.84
N GLU A 163 -1.50 17.26 -16.06
CA GLU A 163 -0.52 17.89 -15.17
C GLU A 163 -1.19 18.27 -13.83
N ASP A 164 -2.40 18.81 -13.87
CA ASP A 164 -3.20 19.11 -12.68
C ASP A 164 -3.60 17.84 -11.94
N LEU A 165 -3.98 16.78 -12.66
CA LEU A 165 -4.28 15.47 -12.05
C LEU A 165 -3.08 14.89 -11.31
N ILE A 166 -1.87 14.98 -11.90
CA ILE A 166 -0.62 14.54 -11.26
C ILE A 166 -0.35 15.35 -10.00
N THR A 167 -0.51 16.67 -10.07
CA THR A 167 -0.28 17.58 -8.94
C THR A 167 -1.26 17.28 -7.80
N ALA A 168 -2.55 17.12 -8.10
CA ALA A 168 -3.58 16.77 -7.12
C ALA A 168 -3.28 15.41 -6.46
N ALA A 169 -2.93 14.39 -7.25
CA ALA A 169 -2.58 13.07 -6.71
C ALA A 169 -1.36 13.12 -5.77
N ALA A 170 -0.33 13.90 -6.11
CA ALA A 170 0.85 14.07 -5.26
C ALA A 170 0.51 14.78 -3.93
N VAL A 171 -0.31 15.84 -3.98
CA VAL A 171 -0.76 16.58 -2.78
C VAL A 171 -1.65 15.70 -1.89
N ILE A 172 -2.61 14.98 -2.47
CA ILE A 172 -3.48 14.03 -1.74
C ILE A 172 -2.66 12.93 -1.08
N SER A 173 -1.64 12.40 -1.77
CA SER A 173 -0.70 11.42 -1.20
C SER A 173 0.01 11.99 0.03
N GLY A 174 0.50 13.24 -0.05
CA GLY A 174 1.10 13.95 1.08
C GLY A 174 0.16 14.06 2.28
N PHE A 175 -1.09 14.51 2.07
CA PHE A 175 -2.09 14.60 3.14
C PHE A 175 -2.46 13.23 3.72
N SER A 176 -2.58 12.20 2.88
CA SER A 176 -2.90 10.84 3.32
C SER A 176 -1.81 10.27 4.22
N ARG A 177 -0.53 10.53 3.88
CA ARG A 177 0.60 10.16 4.72
C ARG A 177 0.59 10.91 6.06
N LEU A 178 0.43 12.23 6.04
CA LEU A 178 0.37 13.04 7.26
C LEU A 178 -0.78 12.61 8.17
N PHE A 179 -1.93 12.28 7.59
CA PHE A 179 -3.08 11.75 8.33
C PHE A 179 -2.73 10.42 9.00
N ALA A 180 -2.12 9.47 8.28
CA ALA A 180 -1.68 8.20 8.86
C ALA A 180 -0.70 8.40 10.02
N GLU A 181 0.32 9.25 9.84
CA GLU A 181 1.29 9.58 10.89
C GLU A 181 0.60 10.23 12.11
N LYS A 182 -0.34 11.16 11.91
CA LYS A 182 -1.13 11.76 13.00
C LYS A 182 -1.97 10.73 13.75
N MET A 183 -2.65 9.84 13.05
CA MET A 183 -3.47 8.81 13.69
C MET A 183 -2.62 7.86 14.54
N LEU A 184 -1.42 7.53 14.07
CA LEU A 184 -0.49 6.71 14.84
C LEU A 184 0.06 7.41 16.10
N LEU A 185 0.21 8.73 16.07
CA LEU A 185 0.59 9.50 17.26
C LEU A 185 -0.51 9.54 18.35
N LEU A 186 -1.74 9.14 18.01
CA LEU A 186 -2.84 8.97 18.95
C LEU A 186 -2.92 7.55 19.52
N ASP A 187 -2.11 6.62 19.03
CA ASP A 187 -2.12 5.24 19.51
C ASP A 187 -1.81 5.19 21.03
N GLY A 188 -2.64 4.46 21.77
CA GLY A 188 -2.58 4.38 23.23
C GLY A 188 -2.93 5.68 23.99
N LYS A 189 -3.32 6.76 23.33
CA LYS A 189 -3.71 8.02 23.97
C LYS A 189 -5.20 8.08 24.27
N THR A 190 -5.54 8.83 25.33
CA THR A 190 -6.91 9.16 25.72
C THR A 190 -7.19 10.64 25.45
N ILE A 191 -8.42 11.10 25.68
CA ILE A 191 -8.76 12.52 25.63
C ILE A 191 -7.85 13.36 26.55
N GLU A 192 -7.48 12.80 27.71
CA GLU A 192 -6.65 13.48 28.71
C GLU A 192 -5.17 13.53 28.32
N THR A 193 -4.67 12.50 27.64
CA THR A 193 -3.25 12.36 27.27
C THR A 193 -2.95 12.70 25.81
N GLY A 194 -3.99 12.97 25.03
CA GLY A 194 -3.98 13.22 23.59
C GLY A 194 -3.45 14.59 23.16
N GLY A 195 -3.37 15.54 24.09
CA GLY A 195 -3.10 16.95 23.80
C GLY A 195 -4.38 17.80 23.79
N ASP A 196 -4.26 19.07 23.42
CA ASP A 196 -5.39 19.99 23.38
C ASP A 196 -6.39 19.61 22.27
N ILE A 197 -7.68 19.64 22.62
CA ILE A 197 -8.82 19.34 21.75
C ILE A 197 -9.66 20.58 21.44
N SER A 198 -9.23 21.76 21.91
CA SER A 198 -9.87 23.03 21.57
C SER A 198 -9.87 23.23 20.05
N LEU A 199 -10.97 23.78 19.54
CA LEU A 199 -11.16 24.03 18.10
C LEU A 199 -10.64 25.41 17.68
N ASP A 200 -10.07 26.17 18.62
CA ASP A 200 -9.60 27.53 18.37
C ASP A 200 -8.21 27.49 17.71
N ARG A 201 -8.06 28.26 16.63
CA ARG A 201 -6.81 28.42 15.87
C ARG A 201 -5.91 29.49 16.47
#